data_AF-A0A4Z0J1J7-F1
#
_entry.id   AF-A0A4Z0J1J7-F1
#
_cell.length_a   1.000
_cell.length_b   1.000
_cell.length_c   1.000
_cell.angle_alpha   90.00
_cell.angle_beta   90.00
_cell.angle_gamma   90.00
#
_symmetry.space_group_name_H-M   'P 1'
#
loop_
_entity.id
_entity.type
_entity.pdbx_description
1 polymer ?
#
loop_
_entity_poly.entity_id
_entity_poly.type
_entity_poly.pdbx_seq_one_letter_code
_entity_poly.pdbx_strand_id
1 'polypeptide(L)'
;MIKTREIRMFPDHGHRWPLWGDVLHDELCLEPSDLDLSDELILDLRALYDFWERHDTSCWTTPTATGWDTNENMRVWELAEAEAKRRLADEVAQYGITVEAR
;
A
#
# COMPACT_ATOMS: atom_id res chain seq x y z
N MET A 1 -7.70 16.77 10.08
CA MET A 1 -7.14 16.14 11.30
C MET A 1 -7.53 14.68 11.22
N ILE A 2 -6.65 13.86 10.65
CA ILE A 2 -6.85 12.41 10.63
C ILE A 2 -7.01 11.94 12.08
N LYS A 3 -8.04 11.14 12.34
CA LYS A 3 -8.29 10.54 13.65
C LYS A 3 -7.91 9.05 13.70
N THR A 4 -7.30 8.54 12.64
CA THR A 4 -6.84 7.16 12.53
C THR A 4 -5.51 6.99 13.24
N ARG A 5 -5.44 6.05 14.19
CA ARG A 5 -4.21 5.68 14.92
C ARG A 5 -3.48 4.50 14.27
N GLU A 6 -4.14 3.77 13.39
CA GLU A 6 -3.62 2.58 12.73
C GLU A 6 -3.96 2.61 11.23
N ILE A 7 -2.94 2.50 10.39
CA ILE A 7 -3.11 2.41 8.94
C ILE A 7 -2.62 1.07 8.41
N ARG A 8 -3.27 0.60 7.36
CA ARG A 8 -2.92 -0.62 6.64
C ARG A 8 -2.48 -0.26 5.24
N MET A 9 -1.39 -0.88 4.80
CA MET A 9 -0.93 -0.74 3.43
C MET A 9 -1.23 -2.04 2.67
N PHE A 10 -2.19 -2.00 1.75
CA PHE A 10 -2.47 -3.10 0.84
C PHE A 10 -3.02 -2.59 -0.51
N PRO A 11 -2.54 -3.13 -1.64
CA PRO A 11 -3.09 -2.81 -2.95
C PRO A 11 -4.48 -3.46 -3.12
N ASP A 12 -5.37 -2.75 -3.78
CA ASP A 12 -6.73 -3.21 -4.06
C ASP A 12 -7.18 -2.73 -5.44
N HIS A 13 -7.88 -3.59 -6.16
CA HIS A 13 -8.35 -3.30 -7.53
C HIS A 13 -9.38 -2.18 -7.50
N GLY A 14 -9.04 -1.05 -8.14
CA GLY A 14 -9.93 0.13 -8.22
C GLY A 14 -9.58 1.25 -7.23
N HIS A 15 -8.61 1.03 -6.34
CA HIS A 15 -8.09 2.07 -5.45
C HIS A 15 -6.67 2.48 -5.88
N ARG A 16 -6.53 3.75 -6.28
CA ARG A 16 -5.25 4.30 -6.74
C ARG A 16 -4.18 4.32 -5.65
N TRP A 17 -4.60 4.32 -4.39
CA TRP A 17 -3.71 4.40 -3.24
C TRP A 17 -3.85 3.12 -2.41
N PRO A 18 -2.74 2.39 -2.16
CA PRO A 18 -2.77 1.18 -1.36
C PRO A 18 -2.80 1.50 0.14
N LEU A 19 -3.57 2.52 0.56
CA LEU A 19 -3.59 3.07 1.92
C LEU A 19 -4.98 2.97 2.51
N TRP A 20 -5.07 2.34 3.68
CA TRP A 20 -6.33 2.03 4.33
C TRP A 20 -6.32 2.47 5.77
N GLY A 21 -7.36 3.20 6.17
CA GLY A 21 -7.55 3.63 7.54
C GLY A 21 -8.20 2.57 8.41
N ASP A 22 -8.38 2.90 9.69
CA ASP A 22 -9.07 2.03 10.63
C ASP A 22 -10.60 2.08 10.43
N VAL A 23 -11.24 0.92 10.59
CA VAL A 23 -12.69 0.73 10.41
C VAL A 23 -13.52 1.58 11.39
N LEU A 24 -12.98 1.93 12.57
CA LEU A 24 -13.70 2.76 13.54
C LEU A 24 -13.89 4.22 13.08
N HIS A 25 -13.12 4.65 12.07
CA HIS A 25 -13.08 6.04 11.62
C HIS A 25 -13.66 6.27 10.22
N ASP A 26 -14.42 5.32 9.67
CA ASP A 26 -15.22 5.45 8.44
C ASP A 26 -14.43 5.77 7.15
N GLU A 27 -13.10 5.89 7.24
CA GLU A 27 -12.20 6.21 6.13
C GLU A 27 -11.41 4.96 5.74
N LEU A 28 -12.09 4.07 5.01
CA LEU A 28 -11.46 2.86 4.49
C LEU A 28 -10.37 3.18 3.48
N CYS A 29 -10.50 4.22 2.66
CA CYS A 29 -9.49 4.59 1.67
C CYS A 29 -8.85 5.93 2.08
N LEU A 30 -7.56 5.90 2.44
CA LEU A 30 -6.81 7.11 2.76
C LEU A 30 -6.10 7.65 1.53
N GLU A 31 -6.15 8.96 1.34
CA GLU A 31 -5.32 9.63 0.36
C GLU A 31 -3.97 10.02 1.00
N PRO A 32 -2.88 10.04 0.22
CA PRO A 32 -1.59 10.50 0.75
C PRO A 32 -1.64 11.95 1.24
N SER A 33 -2.55 12.77 0.69
CA SER A 33 -2.82 14.14 1.14
C SER A 33 -3.49 14.20 2.51
N ASP A 34 -4.20 13.15 2.93
CA ASP A 34 -4.74 13.08 4.29
C ASP A 34 -3.58 12.94 5.28
N LEU A 35 -2.63 12.06 4.97
CA LEU A 35 -1.48 11.69 5.82
C LEU A 35 -0.30 12.68 5.75
N ASP A 36 -0.42 13.75 4.96
CA ASP A 36 0.64 14.76 4.73
C ASP A 36 1.99 14.11 4.35
N LEU A 37 1.93 13.03 3.55
CA LEU A 37 3.11 12.25 3.17
C LEU A 37 4.01 13.04 2.21
N SER A 38 5.33 12.81 2.31
CA SER A 38 6.29 13.33 1.34
C SER A 38 5.98 12.90 -0.09
N ASP A 39 6.09 13.82 -1.06
CA ASP A 39 5.88 13.57 -2.50
C ASP A 39 6.69 12.37 -3.02
N GLU A 40 7.89 12.14 -2.48
CA GLU A 40 8.74 10.98 -2.82
C GLU A 40 8.06 9.65 -2.45
N LEU A 41 7.50 9.55 -1.24
CA LEU A 41 6.78 8.35 -0.79
C LEU A 41 5.50 8.14 -1.60
N ILE A 42 4.81 9.22 -1.97
CA ILE A 42 3.63 9.16 -2.83
C ILE A 42 3.98 8.55 -4.20
N LEU A 43 5.11 8.99 -4.78
CA LEU A 43 5.60 8.45 -6.05
C LEU A 43 6.01 6.97 -5.92
N ASP A 44 6.67 6.58 -4.83
CA ASP A 44 7.04 5.19 -4.56
C ASP A 44 5.81 4.29 -4.41
N LEU A 45 4.80 4.71 -3.62
CA LEU A 45 3.54 3.97 -3.44
C LEU A 45 2.81 3.80 -4.77
N ARG A 46 2.80 4.85 -5.59
CA ARG A 46 2.19 4.81 -6.91
C ARG A 46 2.93 3.86 -7.85
N ALA A 47 4.25 3.92 -7.89
CA ALA A 47 5.07 3.00 -8.69
C ALA A 47 4.88 1.55 -8.24
N LEU A 48 4.79 1.32 -6.93
CA LEU A 48 4.52 0.00 -6.35
C LEU A 48 3.14 -0.53 -6.74
N TYR A 49 2.11 0.33 -6.72
CA TYR A 49 0.77 -0.02 -7.18
C TYR A 49 0.75 -0.33 -8.69
N ASP A 50 1.35 0.53 -9.52
CA ASP A 50 1.45 0.32 -10.97
C ASP A 50 2.19 -1.00 -11.30
N PHE A 51 3.21 -1.35 -10.50
CA PHE A 51 3.93 -2.62 -10.63
C PHE A 51 3.02 -3.80 -10.26
N TRP A 52 2.31 -3.72 -9.13
CA TRP A 52 1.35 -4.74 -8.73
C TRP A 52 0.25 -4.92 -9.78
N GLU A 53 -0.39 -3.85 -10.24
CA GLU A 53 -1.49 -3.90 -11.21
C GLU A 53 -1.07 -4.57 -12.54
N ARG A 54 0.18 -4.39 -12.95
CA ARG A 54 0.72 -5.01 -14.17
C ARG A 54 1.11 -6.48 -14.01
N HIS A 55 1.49 -6.90 -12.80
CA HIS A 55 2.04 -8.23 -12.53
C HIS A 55 1.11 -9.13 -11.72
N ASP A 56 0.01 -8.58 -11.18
CA ASP A 56 -1.08 -9.31 -10.56
C ASP A 56 -1.84 -10.08 -11.64
N THR A 57 -1.88 -11.39 -11.46
CA THR A 57 -2.62 -12.32 -12.32
C THR A 57 -3.90 -12.79 -11.66
N SER A 58 -4.18 -12.35 -10.44
CA SER A 58 -5.35 -12.75 -9.66
C SER A 58 -6.66 -12.43 -10.39
N CYS A 59 -6.68 -11.37 -11.20
CA CYS A 59 -7.82 -10.98 -12.03
C CYS A 59 -7.81 -11.58 -13.45
N TRP A 60 -6.79 -12.34 -13.84
CA TRP A 60 -6.69 -12.91 -15.19
C TRP A 60 -7.65 -14.08 -15.38
N THR A 61 -8.03 -14.35 -16.63
CA THR A 61 -8.87 -15.52 -16.98
C THR A 61 -8.24 -16.85 -16.56
N THR A 62 -6.91 -16.89 -16.41
CA THR A 62 -6.18 -18.03 -15.85
C THR A 62 -5.17 -17.49 -14.84
N PRO A 63 -5.53 -17.42 -13.55
CA PRO A 63 -4.63 -16.93 -12.52
C PRO A 63 -3.50 -17.94 -12.29
N THR A 64 -2.30 -17.45 -11.99
CA THR A 64 -1.22 -18.34 -11.56
C THR A 64 -1.47 -18.82 -10.14
N ALA A 65 -0.84 -19.93 -9.75
CA ALA A 65 -1.00 -20.49 -8.40
C ALA A 65 -0.59 -19.50 -7.28
N THR A 66 0.27 -18.53 -7.60
CA THR A 66 0.74 -17.51 -6.67
C THR A 66 0.01 -16.17 -6.81
N GLY A 67 -0.83 -15.99 -7.83
CA GLY A 67 -1.46 -14.71 -8.14
C GLY A 67 -0.52 -13.71 -8.82
N TRP A 68 0.71 -14.08 -9.14
CA TRP A 68 1.72 -13.23 -9.79
C TRP A 68 2.18 -13.79 -11.13
N ASP A 69 2.56 -12.93 -12.07
CA ASP A 69 3.07 -13.33 -13.39
C ASP A 69 4.34 -14.18 -13.27
N THR A 70 5.24 -13.78 -12.37
CA THR A 70 6.41 -14.56 -11.97
C THR A 70 6.68 -14.47 -10.46
N ASN A 71 7.33 -15.51 -9.91
CA ASN A 71 7.81 -15.50 -8.52
C ASN A 71 8.89 -14.44 -8.25
N GLU A 72 9.64 -14.04 -9.29
CA GLU A 72 10.64 -12.98 -9.16
C GLU A 72 9.95 -11.61 -8.97
N ASN A 73 8.93 -11.31 -9.78
CA ASN A 73 8.15 -10.09 -9.64
C ASN A 73 7.47 -10.00 -8.28
N MET A 74 6.91 -11.11 -7.80
CA MET A 74 6.37 -11.20 -6.44
C MET A 74 7.40 -10.77 -5.39
N ARG A 75 8.62 -11.33 -5.44
CA ARG A 75 9.69 -10.98 -4.48
C ARG A 75 10.16 -9.53 -4.60
N VAL A 76 10.28 -9.02 -5.83
CA VAL A 76 10.62 -7.61 -6.07
C VAL A 76 9.58 -6.70 -5.45
N TRP A 77 8.30 -7.03 -5.63
CA TRP A 77 7.21 -6.29 -5.04
C TRP A 77 7.19 -6.39 -3.51
N GLU A 78 7.33 -7.58 -2.93
CA GLU A 78 7.39 -7.78 -1.47
C GLU A 78 8.53 -6.96 -0.84
N LEU A 79 9.69 -6.90 -1.48
CA LEU A 79 10.83 -6.11 -1.01
C LEU A 79 10.52 -4.60 -1.07
N ALA A 80 9.96 -4.14 -2.18
CA ALA A 80 9.60 -2.74 -2.37
C ALA A 80 8.44 -2.31 -1.45
N GLU A 81 7.47 -3.20 -1.22
CA GLU A 81 6.37 -3.00 -0.27
C GLU A 81 6.90 -2.90 1.16
N ALA A 82 7.82 -3.77 1.57
CA ALA A 82 8.43 -3.71 2.90
C ALA A 82 9.23 -2.41 3.11
N GLU A 83 9.93 -1.93 2.08
CA GLU A 83 10.64 -0.64 2.15
C GLU A 83 9.66 0.54 2.23
N ALA A 84 8.62 0.56 1.38
CA ALA A 84 7.59 1.58 1.38
C ALA A 84 6.83 1.61 2.72
N LYS A 85 6.48 0.44 3.29
CA LYS A 85 5.88 0.32 4.64
C LYS A 85 6.79 0.89 5.71
N ARG A 86 8.10 0.64 5.64
CA ARG A 86 9.06 1.20 6.61
C ARG A 86 9.12 2.73 6.52
N ARG A 87 9.20 3.28 5.31
CA ARG A 87 9.20 4.74 5.09
C ARG A 87 7.89 5.38 5.54
N LEU A 88 6.77 4.74 5.19
CA LEU A 88 5.45 5.15 5.65
C LEU A 88 5.38 5.16 7.17
N ALA A 89 5.83 4.10 7.84
CA ALA A 89 5.84 4.01 9.30
C ALA A 89 6.71 5.10 9.94
N ASP A 90 7.85 5.45 9.35
CA ASP A 90 8.70 6.54 9.83
C ASP A 90 8.01 7.90 9.69
N GLU A 91 7.44 8.18 8.53
CA GLU A 91 6.69 9.42 8.26
C GLU A 91 5.45 9.53 9.15
N VAL A 92 4.67 8.46 9.33
CA VAL A 92 3.44 8.52 10.10
C VAL A 92 3.65 8.39 11.61
N ALA A 93 4.82 7.90 12.05
CA ALA A 93 5.19 7.85 13.46
C ALA A 93 5.27 9.26 14.07
N GLN A 94 5.62 10.28 13.28
CA GLN A 94 5.60 11.67 13.75
C GLN A 94 4.19 12.14 14.15
N TYR A 95 3.16 11.53 13.58
CA TYR A 95 1.75 11.78 13.89
C TYR A 95 1.18 10.81 14.93
N GLY A 96 1.98 9.88 15.45
CA GLY A 96 1.56 8.85 16.41
C GLY A 96 0.68 7.76 15.79
N ILE A 97 0.83 7.52 14.48
CA ILE A 97 0.12 6.50 13.71
C ILE A 97 1.01 5.27 13.57
N THR A 98 0.44 4.06 13.67
CA THR A 98 1.15 2.80 13.46
C THR A 98 0.72 2.12 12.15
N VAL A 99 1.68 1.53 11.43
CA VAL A 99 1.41 0.75 10.22
C VAL A 99 1.31 -0.73 10.60
N GLU A 100 0.15 -1.36 10.36
CA GLU A 100 0.02 -2.80 10.59
C GLU A 100 0.80 -3.60 9.53
N ALA A 101 1.68 -4.48 10.02
CA ALA A 101 2.34 -5.51 9.22
C ALA A 101 1.50 -6.79 9.28
N ARG A 102 0.65 -6.99 8.28
CA ARG A 102 -0.12 -8.23 8.15
C ARG A 102 0.76 -9.42 7.79
#